data_AF-A0A517TAC9-F1
#
_entry.id   AF-A0A517TAC9-F1
#
_cell.length_a   1.000
_cell.length_b   1.000
_cell.length_c   1.000
_cell.angle_alpha   90.00
_cell.angle_beta   90.00
_cell.angle_gamma   90.00
#
_symmetry.space_group_name_H-M   'P 1'
#
loop_
_entity.id
_entity.type
_entity.pdbx_description
1 polymer ?
#
loop_
_entity_poly.entity_id
_entity_poly.type
_entity_poly.pdbx_seq_one_letter_code
_entity_poly.pdbx_strand_id
1 'polypeptide(L)'
;MFHFNCDTCDFSRDIDYLPREYVFDDGRRMHMLQRHIWCAQCNTVTVAEAFREDSESREWRLERREQHRRELERNDFKHDFERDLRRKWIADSEEYDRNLTEWQSLRTRPQFCLKCGNEDIIVPEKNWSDLAHPVCGGTLKCTATIIFGTFIGPEPHKYTSDGKLIELGYRQGPFEGDQRKQLELWWPNDT
;
A
#
# COMPACT_ATOMS: atom_id res chain seq x y z
N MET A 1 -1.12 -11.96 0.95
CA MET A 1 -2.01 -12.03 2.11
C MET A 1 -1.18 -11.79 3.36
N PHE A 2 -1.70 -11.01 4.31
CA PHE A 2 -1.09 -10.76 5.62
C PHE A 2 -1.93 -11.44 6.69
N HIS A 3 -1.30 -12.25 7.53
CA HIS A 3 -1.96 -13.00 8.58
C HIS A 3 -1.51 -12.46 9.94
N PHE A 4 -2.45 -11.99 10.75
CA PHE A 4 -2.20 -11.43 12.08
C PHE A 4 -2.68 -12.41 13.15
N ASN A 5 -1.83 -12.75 14.11
CA ASN A 5 -2.21 -13.53 15.30
C ASN A 5 -1.78 -12.81 16.56
N CYS A 6 -2.61 -12.86 17.60
CA CYS A 6 -2.20 -12.42 18.93
C CYS A 6 -1.35 -13.50 19.62
N ASP A 7 -0.30 -13.09 20.32
CA ASP A 7 0.53 -14.00 21.11
C ASP A 7 -0.05 -14.36 22.50
N THR A 8 -1.17 -13.74 22.88
CA THR A 8 -1.75 -13.83 24.22
C THR A 8 -3.19 -14.38 24.23
N CYS A 9 -3.93 -14.27 23.13
CA CYS A 9 -5.31 -14.76 23.02
C CYS A 9 -5.57 -15.36 21.63
N ASP A 10 -6.74 -15.97 21.43
CA ASP A 10 -7.11 -16.69 20.19
C ASP A 10 -7.47 -15.76 19.01
N PHE A 11 -7.16 -14.46 19.09
CA PHE A 11 -7.41 -13.53 17.99
C PHE A 11 -6.53 -13.88 16.78
N SER A 12 -7.17 -14.03 15.63
CA SER A 12 -6.52 -14.17 14.33
C SER A 12 -7.26 -13.38 13.24
N ARG A 13 -6.53 -12.87 12.24
CA ARG A 13 -7.12 -12.14 11.12
C ARG A 13 -6.27 -12.21 9.86
N ASP A 14 -6.90 -12.56 8.74
CA ASP A 14 -6.33 -12.39 7.42
C ASP A 14 -6.72 -11.04 6.80
N ILE A 15 -5.74 -10.39 6.19
CA ILE A 15 -5.86 -9.15 5.45
C ILE A 15 -5.21 -9.33 4.09
N ASP A 16 -6.01 -9.29 3.05
CA ASP A 16 -5.50 -9.23 1.68
C ASP A 16 -5.14 -7.81 1.28
N TYR A 17 -4.01 -7.68 0.59
CA TYR A 17 -3.57 -6.40 0.06
C TYR A 17 -4.49 -6.00 -1.10
N LEU A 18 -5.13 -4.84 -0.97
CA LEU A 18 -5.88 -4.19 -2.04
C LEU A 18 -5.08 -3.00 -2.55
N PRO A 19 -4.73 -2.96 -3.84
CA PRO A 19 -4.05 -1.81 -4.41
C PRO A 19 -5.00 -0.60 -4.40
N ARG A 20 -4.45 0.57 -4.05
CA ARG A 20 -5.21 1.82 -3.94
C ARG A 20 -4.37 2.95 -4.51
N GLU A 21 -5.03 3.91 -5.15
CA GLU A 21 -4.40 5.07 -5.77
C GLU A 21 -5.18 6.35 -5.48
N TYR A 22 -4.46 7.44 -5.34
CA TYR A 22 -4.99 8.79 -5.44
C TYR A 22 -5.04 9.24 -6.89
N VAL A 23 -6.10 9.97 -7.23
CA VAL A 23 -6.29 10.65 -8.51
C VAL A 23 -6.33 12.16 -8.23
N PHE A 24 -5.40 12.88 -8.85
CA PHE A 24 -5.30 14.34 -8.75
C PHE A 24 -6.23 15.02 -9.76
N ASP A 25 -6.50 16.31 -9.57
CA ASP A 25 -7.42 17.09 -10.42
C ASP A 25 -6.95 17.20 -11.89
N ASP A 26 -5.64 17.10 -12.12
CA ASP A 26 -5.01 17.07 -13.45
C ASP A 26 -4.98 15.66 -14.08
N GLY A 27 -5.53 14.66 -13.40
CA GLY A 27 -5.59 13.26 -13.85
C GLY A 27 -4.35 12.41 -13.53
N ARG A 28 -3.31 12.98 -12.90
CA ARG A 28 -2.18 12.20 -12.39
C ARG A 28 -2.65 11.17 -11.36
N ARG A 29 -1.86 10.12 -11.19
CA ARG A 29 -2.14 9.03 -10.24
C ARG A 29 -0.94 8.78 -9.35
N MET A 30 -1.21 8.40 -8.10
CA MET A 30 -0.17 8.02 -7.14
C MET A 30 -0.65 6.86 -6.29
N HIS A 31 0.18 5.84 -6.10
CA HIS A 31 -0.13 4.75 -5.17
C HIS A 31 -0.32 5.28 -3.75
N MET A 32 -1.42 4.87 -3.12
CA MET A 32 -1.72 5.18 -1.74
C MET A 32 -0.79 4.37 -0.83
N LEU A 33 -0.07 5.06 0.03
CA LEU A 33 0.64 4.43 1.14
C LEU A 33 -0.38 3.88 2.13
N GLN A 34 -0.17 2.64 2.54
CA GLN A 34 -1.07 1.87 3.39
C GLN A 34 -0.31 1.31 4.59
N ARG A 35 -0.96 1.26 5.75
CA ARG A 35 -0.41 0.66 6.99
C ARG A 35 -1.46 -0.19 7.67
N HIS A 36 -1.04 -1.34 8.18
CA HIS A 36 -1.89 -2.15 9.04
C HIS A 36 -2.06 -1.45 10.39
N ILE A 37 -3.29 -1.43 10.89
CA ILE A 37 -3.65 -0.79 12.15
C ILE A 37 -4.67 -1.65 12.90
N TRP A 38 -4.76 -1.48 14.22
CA TRP A 38 -5.97 -1.85 14.94
C TRP A 38 -6.98 -0.71 14.87
N CYS A 39 -8.22 -0.99 14.48
CA CYS A 39 -9.28 0.02 14.50
C CYS A 39 -10.29 -0.30 15.59
N ALA A 40 -10.47 0.62 16.55
CA ALA A 40 -11.40 0.44 17.66
C ALA A 40 -12.86 0.29 17.20
N GLN A 41 -13.28 1.06 16.18
CA GLN A 41 -14.64 0.97 15.63
C GLN A 41 -14.89 -0.35 14.88
N CYS A 42 -13.91 -0.85 14.14
CA CYS A 42 -14.01 -2.16 13.48
C CYS A 42 -13.76 -3.33 14.44
N ASN A 43 -13.20 -3.05 15.63
CA ASN A 43 -12.73 -4.01 16.61
C ASN A 43 -11.86 -5.13 16.00
N THR A 44 -10.97 -4.78 15.07
CA THR A 44 -10.13 -5.74 14.34
C THR A 44 -8.93 -5.05 13.69
N VAL A 45 -8.01 -5.85 13.15
CA VAL A 45 -6.91 -5.36 12.30
C VAL A 45 -7.48 -4.97 10.94
N THR A 46 -7.11 -3.79 10.48
CA THR A 46 -7.50 -3.20 9.21
C THR A 46 -6.33 -2.45 8.58
N VAL A 47 -6.59 -1.65 7.56
CA VAL A 47 -5.60 -0.83 6.88
C VAL A 47 -6.06 0.63 6.95
N ALA A 48 -5.11 1.52 7.23
CA ALA A 48 -5.25 2.95 7.15
C ALA A 48 -4.36 3.52 6.04
N GLU A 49 -4.71 4.70 5.54
CA GLU A 49 -3.79 5.50 4.76
C GLU A 49 -2.57 5.94 5.59
N ALA A 50 -1.39 5.96 4.98
CA ALA A 50 -0.15 6.43 5.58
C ALA A 50 0.26 7.77 4.98
N PHE A 51 0.54 8.78 5.81
CA PHE A 51 1.03 10.07 5.32
C PHE A 51 2.52 10.07 5.11
N ARG A 52 3.24 9.28 5.90
CA ARG A 52 4.68 9.22 5.87
C ARG A 52 5.13 7.89 5.33
N GLU A 53 6.12 7.96 4.47
CA GLU A 53 6.94 6.81 4.21
C GLU A 53 7.78 6.52 5.46
N ASP A 54 7.94 5.23 5.76
CA ASP A 54 8.89 4.78 6.77
C ASP A 54 10.32 5.18 6.36
N SER A 55 11.12 5.66 7.31
CA SER A 55 12.45 6.22 7.01
C SER A 55 13.37 5.20 6.35
N GLU A 56 13.32 3.94 6.77
CA GLU A 56 14.13 2.85 6.18
C GLU A 56 13.72 2.62 4.71
N SER A 57 12.42 2.65 4.43
CA SER A 57 11.88 2.51 3.07
C SER A 57 12.32 3.67 2.15
N ARG A 58 12.31 4.90 2.69
CA ARG A 58 12.79 6.09 1.98
C ARG A 58 14.29 6.03 1.71
N GLU A 59 15.09 5.71 2.73
CA GLU A 59 16.54 5.59 2.62
C GLU A 59 16.92 4.54 1.58
N TRP A 60 16.32 3.34 1.66
CA TRP A 60 16.51 2.29 0.68
C TRP A 60 16.20 2.75 -0.75
N ARG A 61 15.10 3.51 -0.95
CA ARG A 61 14.75 4.03 -2.28
C ARG A 61 15.78 5.03 -2.79
N LEU A 62 16.27 5.93 -1.94
CA LEU A 62 17.28 6.93 -2.30
C LEU A 62 18.61 6.26 -2.65
N GLU A 63 19.06 5.31 -1.84
CA GLU A 63 20.26 4.51 -2.11
C GLU A 63 20.13 3.74 -3.42
N ARG A 64 18.97 3.11 -3.65
CA ARG A 64 18.70 2.36 -4.87
C ARG A 64 18.68 3.26 -6.12
N ARG A 65 18.14 4.48 -6.00
CA ARG A 65 18.15 5.49 -7.06
C ARG A 65 19.58 5.88 -7.42
N GLU A 66 20.39 6.17 -6.41
CA GLU A 66 21.79 6.54 -6.60
C GLU A 66 22.61 5.39 -7.19
N GLN A 67 22.38 4.16 -6.73
CA GLN A 67 22.98 2.97 -7.34
C GLN A 67 22.65 2.89 -8.83
N HIS A 68 21.39 3.07 -9.22
CA HIS A 68 20.98 3.01 -10.62
C HIS A 68 21.57 4.16 -11.45
N ARG A 69 21.76 5.36 -10.90
CA ARG A 69 22.47 6.44 -11.60
C ARG A 69 23.93 6.08 -11.88
N ARG A 70 24.64 5.54 -10.90
CA ARG A 70 26.03 5.06 -11.08
C ARG A 70 26.12 3.91 -12.09
N GLU A 71 25.14 3.01 -12.11
CA GLU A 71 25.03 1.97 -13.15
C GLU A 71 24.87 2.60 -14.54
N LEU A 72 24.01 3.63 -14.67
CA LEU A 72 23.81 4.36 -15.94
C LEU A 72 25.08 5.08 -16.42
N GLU A 73 25.82 5.71 -15.52
CA GLU A 73 27.07 6.43 -15.83
C GLU A 73 28.18 5.50 -16.31
N ARG A 74 28.30 4.31 -15.70
CA ARG A 74 29.27 3.29 -16.13
C ARG A 74 28.96 2.73 -17.53
N ASN A 75 27.69 2.76 -17.93
CA ASN A 75 27.22 2.29 -19.24
C ASN A 75 27.58 0.82 -19.55
N ASP A 76 27.71 -0.02 -18.53
CA ASP A 76 28.09 -1.45 -18.64
C ASP A 76 26.89 -2.37 -18.99
N PHE A 77 25.88 -1.86 -19.68
CA PHE A 77 24.66 -2.64 -19.98
C PHE A 77 24.86 -3.55 -21.18
N LYS A 78 24.38 -4.80 -21.08
CA LYS A 78 24.41 -5.74 -22.20
C LYS A 78 23.33 -5.43 -23.23
N HIS A 79 22.23 -4.81 -22.78
CA HIS A 79 21.07 -4.52 -23.61
C HIS A 79 20.51 -3.13 -23.30
N ASP A 80 20.10 -2.40 -24.34
CA ASP A 80 19.45 -1.08 -24.19
C ASP A 80 18.20 -1.13 -23.30
N PHE A 81 17.49 -2.25 -23.33
CA PHE A 81 16.33 -2.49 -22.47
C PHE A 81 16.65 -2.38 -20.97
N GLU A 82 17.79 -2.91 -20.52
CA GLU A 82 18.19 -2.82 -19.11
C GLU A 82 18.44 -1.37 -18.72
N ARG A 83 19.10 -0.61 -19.60
CA ARG A 83 19.35 0.82 -19.42
C ARG A 83 18.05 1.61 -19.33
N ASP A 84 17.09 1.31 -20.20
CA ASP A 84 15.80 1.99 -20.23
C ASP A 84 14.93 1.65 -19.02
N LEU A 85 14.95 0.40 -18.55
CA LEU A 85 14.29 0.02 -17.29
C LEU A 85 14.85 0.80 -16.10
N ARG A 86 16.17 1.00 -16.04
CA ARG A 86 16.82 1.75 -14.96
C ARG A 86 16.47 3.24 -15.01
N ARG A 87 16.52 3.84 -16.20
CA ARG A 87 16.08 5.23 -16.42
C ARG A 87 14.62 5.42 -16.01
N LYS A 88 13.75 4.51 -16.47
CA LYS A 88 12.33 4.52 -16.12
C LYS A 88 12.13 4.41 -14.61
N TRP A 89 12.81 3.48 -13.95
CA TRP A 89 12.70 3.31 -12.50
C TRP A 89 13.12 4.59 -11.75
N ILE A 90 14.22 5.24 -12.15
CA ILE A 90 14.66 6.51 -11.53
C ILE A 90 13.60 7.59 -11.74
N ALA A 91 13.09 7.76 -12.96
CA ALA A 91 12.08 8.75 -13.29
C ALA A 91 10.78 8.53 -12.49
N ASP A 92 10.27 7.30 -12.48
CA ASP A 92 9.06 6.89 -11.74
C ASP A 92 9.25 7.13 -10.22
N SER A 93 10.46 6.87 -9.70
CA SER A 93 10.83 7.07 -8.29
C SER A 93 10.88 8.55 -7.89
N GLU A 94 11.44 9.41 -8.75
CA GLU A 94 11.46 10.86 -8.53
C GLU A 94 10.08 11.49 -8.67
N GLU A 95 9.27 11.00 -9.62
CA GLU A 95 7.88 11.41 -9.78
C GLU A 95 7.05 11.07 -8.53
N TYR A 96 7.23 9.86 -7.99
CA TYR A 96 6.58 9.46 -6.75
C TYR A 96 6.89 10.41 -5.60
N ASP A 97 8.17 10.80 -5.39
CA ASP A 97 8.53 11.71 -4.30
C ASP A 97 7.88 13.11 -4.48
N ARG A 98 7.82 13.61 -5.72
CA ARG A 98 7.14 14.89 -6.03
C ARG A 98 5.65 14.80 -5.75
N ASN A 99 4.99 13.76 -6.25
CA ASN A 99 3.56 13.55 -6.05
C ASN A 99 3.24 13.37 -4.57
N LEU A 100 4.08 12.68 -3.81
CA LEU A 100 3.90 12.50 -2.36
C LEU A 100 3.99 13.84 -1.62
N THR A 101 4.99 14.66 -1.94
CA THR A 101 5.18 15.99 -1.33
C THR A 101 4.00 16.91 -1.64
N GLU A 102 3.57 16.95 -2.90
CA GLU A 102 2.42 17.73 -3.34
C GLU A 102 1.14 17.25 -2.66
N TRP A 103 0.88 15.95 -2.68
CA TRP A 103 -0.29 15.36 -2.02
C TRP A 103 -0.33 15.69 -0.52
N GLN A 104 0.79 15.58 0.19
CA GLN A 104 0.88 15.98 1.60
C GLN A 104 0.52 17.45 1.82
N SER A 105 0.84 18.33 0.87
CA SER A 105 0.50 19.76 0.94
C SER A 105 -0.98 20.05 0.65
N LEU A 106 -1.64 19.20 -0.13
CA LEU A 106 -3.07 19.33 -0.49
C LEU A 106 -3.99 18.63 0.52
N ARG A 107 -3.46 17.73 1.34
CA ARG A 107 -4.24 16.87 2.23
C ARG A 107 -4.82 17.68 3.39
N THR A 108 -6.14 17.63 3.56
CA THR A 108 -6.83 18.37 4.62
C THR A 108 -7.39 17.50 5.74
N ARG A 109 -7.85 16.28 5.42
CA ARG A 109 -8.39 15.36 6.44
C ARG A 109 -7.27 14.54 7.10
N PRO A 110 -7.45 14.09 8.34
CA PRO A 110 -6.50 13.20 9.00
C PRO A 110 -6.49 11.80 8.36
N GLN A 111 -5.51 11.00 8.77
CA GLN A 111 -5.46 9.58 8.46
C GLN A 111 -6.69 8.87 8.99
N PHE A 112 -7.26 7.94 8.22
CA PHE A 112 -8.45 7.20 8.62
C PHE A 112 -8.40 5.72 8.23
N CYS A 113 -9.23 4.92 8.92
CA CYS A 113 -9.45 3.52 8.61
C CYS A 113 -10.14 3.38 7.24
N LEU A 114 -9.50 2.70 6.29
CA LEU A 114 -10.04 2.55 4.93
C LEU A 114 -11.28 1.64 4.86
N LYS A 115 -11.60 0.92 5.95
CA LYS A 115 -12.83 0.11 6.07
C LYS A 115 -14.03 0.93 6.53
N CYS A 116 -13.92 1.68 7.63
CA CYS A 116 -15.06 2.33 8.28
C CYS A 116 -15.02 3.86 8.27
N GLY A 117 -13.92 4.47 7.83
CA GLY A 117 -13.74 5.93 7.83
C GLY A 117 -13.37 6.52 9.20
N ASN A 118 -13.17 5.72 10.24
CA ASN A 118 -12.78 6.22 11.56
C ASN A 118 -11.45 6.98 11.50
N GLU A 119 -11.46 8.21 12.00
CA GLU A 119 -10.29 9.10 12.07
C GLU A 119 -9.54 8.98 13.40
N ASP A 120 -10.17 8.41 14.44
CA ASP A 120 -9.52 8.11 15.72
C ASP A 120 -8.71 6.81 15.64
N ILE A 121 -7.61 6.88 14.91
CA ILE A 121 -6.70 5.76 14.68
C ILE A 121 -5.25 6.16 14.95
N ILE A 122 -4.47 5.19 15.41
CA ILE A 122 -3.02 5.35 15.54
C ILE A 122 -2.37 4.59 14.38
N VAL A 123 -1.69 5.31 13.50
CA VAL A 123 -0.95 4.72 12.39
C VAL A 123 0.50 4.49 12.83
N PRO A 124 1.00 3.25 12.84
CA PRO A 124 2.39 2.96 13.18
C PRO A 124 3.37 3.69 12.25
N GLU A 125 4.51 4.11 12.80
CA GLU A 125 5.58 4.77 12.02
C GLU A 125 6.21 3.80 11.01
N LYS A 126 6.39 2.54 11.41
CA LYS A 126 7.02 1.50 10.60
C LYS A 126 6.00 0.69 9.81
N ASN A 127 6.46 0.16 8.69
CA ASN A 127 5.69 -0.74 7.83
C ASN A 127 5.43 -2.13 8.45
N TRP A 128 6.15 -2.48 9.52
CA TRP A 128 6.28 -3.85 9.99
C TRP A 128 5.36 -4.23 11.16
N SER A 129 5.16 -5.54 11.18
CA SER A 129 4.10 -6.44 11.60
C SER A 129 3.42 -6.35 12.95
N ASP A 130 4.04 -5.68 13.92
CA ASP A 130 3.68 -5.89 15.32
C ASP A 130 2.83 -4.74 15.83
N LEU A 131 1.57 -5.05 16.13
CA LEU A 131 0.61 -4.07 16.65
C LEU A 131 0.29 -4.43 18.10
N ALA A 132 0.17 -3.44 18.98
CA ALA A 132 -0.37 -3.67 20.31
C ALA A 132 -1.83 -4.12 20.20
N HIS A 133 -2.21 -5.21 20.89
CA HIS A 133 -3.57 -5.71 20.93
C HIS A 133 -4.32 -5.08 22.11
N PRO A 134 -5.21 -4.09 21.92
CA PRO A 134 -5.80 -3.35 23.03
C PRO A 134 -6.78 -4.19 23.87
N VAL A 135 -7.26 -5.32 23.34
CA VAL A 135 -8.23 -6.18 24.03
C VAL A 135 -7.58 -7.02 25.13
N CYS A 136 -6.39 -7.58 24.87
CA CYS A 136 -5.72 -8.48 25.82
C CYS A 136 -4.33 -8.02 26.27
N GLY A 137 -3.84 -6.88 25.76
CA GLY A 137 -2.51 -6.34 26.06
C GLY A 137 -1.34 -7.08 25.38
N GLY A 138 -1.62 -8.10 24.58
CA GLY A 138 -0.62 -8.85 23.82
C GLY A 138 -0.14 -8.12 22.56
N THR A 139 0.66 -8.81 21.74
CA THR A 139 1.14 -8.30 20.46
C THR A 139 0.49 -9.08 19.31
N LEU A 140 -0.06 -8.36 18.34
CA LEU A 140 -0.51 -8.91 17.06
C LEU A 140 0.69 -9.03 16.14
N LYS A 141 1.11 -10.25 15.85
CA LYS A 141 2.24 -10.52 14.95
C LYS A 141 1.72 -10.78 13.55
N CYS A 142 2.21 -10.01 12.59
CA CYS A 142 1.95 -10.27 11.17
C CYS A 142 2.96 -11.25 10.59
N THR A 143 2.45 -12.36 10.05
CA THR A 143 3.17 -13.21 9.11
C THR A 143 2.67 -12.91 7.70
N ALA A 144 3.60 -12.64 6.77
CA ALA A 144 3.25 -12.37 5.39
C ALA A 144 3.34 -13.66 4.57
N THR A 145 2.25 -14.04 3.91
CA THR A 145 2.28 -15.07 2.88
C THR A 145 2.41 -14.37 1.53
N ILE A 146 3.63 -14.40 0.98
CA ILE A 146 3.90 -13.97 -0.39
C ILE A 146 3.49 -15.10 -1.32
N ILE A 147 2.32 -14.97 -1.94
CA ILE A 147 1.92 -15.88 -3.01
C ILE A 147 2.63 -15.41 -4.29
N PHE A 148 3.68 -16.11 -4.68
CA PHE A 148 4.32 -15.92 -5.98
C PHE A 148 3.46 -16.56 -7.07
N GLY A 149 2.88 -15.73 -7.92
CA GLY A 149 2.23 -16.15 -9.15
C GLY A 149 2.21 -14.98 -10.12
N THR A 150 2.23 -15.25 -11.43
CA THR A 150 2.00 -14.27 -12.49
C THR A 150 0.53 -13.86 -12.48
N PHE A 151 0.11 -13.14 -11.44
CA PHE A 151 -1.21 -12.54 -11.37
C PHE A 151 -1.16 -11.19 -12.08
N ILE A 152 -2.02 -11.02 -13.08
CA ILE A 152 -2.49 -9.68 -13.45
C ILE A 152 -3.17 -9.15 -12.18
N GLY A 153 -2.49 -8.23 -11.50
CA GLY A 153 -2.95 -7.70 -10.23
C GLY A 153 -4.32 -7.04 -10.39
N PRO A 154 -5.12 -6.98 -9.30
CA PRO A 154 -6.38 -6.24 -9.34
C PRO A 154 -6.15 -4.78 -9.75
N GLU A 155 -7.08 -4.20 -10.50
CA GLU A 155 -7.17 -2.76 -10.70
C GLU A 155 -7.37 -2.07 -9.33
N PRO A 156 -6.71 -0.94 -9.06
CA PRO A 156 -6.75 -0.29 -7.76
C PRO A 156 -8.08 0.41 -7.48
N HIS A 157 -8.43 0.53 -6.19
CA HIS A 157 -9.46 1.48 -5.78
C HIS A 157 -8.93 2.90 -5.97
N LYS A 158 -9.76 3.80 -6.47
CA LYS A 158 -9.37 5.18 -6.76
C LYS A 158 -9.99 6.12 -5.74
N TYR A 159 -9.17 7.01 -5.21
CA TYR A 159 -9.55 8.02 -4.25
C TYR A 159 -9.18 9.41 -4.77
N THR A 160 -9.88 10.45 -4.36
CA THR A 160 -9.42 11.84 -4.56
C THR A 160 -8.14 12.07 -3.78
N SER A 161 -7.38 13.12 -4.09
CA SER A 161 -6.23 13.57 -3.28
C SER A 161 -6.57 13.74 -1.80
N ASP A 162 -7.81 14.13 -1.48
CA ASP A 162 -8.30 14.25 -0.09
C ASP A 162 -8.91 12.97 0.51
N GLY A 163 -8.69 11.80 -0.11
CA GLY A 163 -9.07 10.50 0.44
C GLY A 163 -10.55 10.10 0.27
N LYS A 164 -11.32 10.77 -0.59
CA LYS A 164 -12.70 10.37 -0.89
C LYS A 164 -12.69 9.27 -1.95
N LEU A 165 -13.38 8.15 -1.69
CA LEU A 165 -13.51 7.08 -2.68
C LEU A 165 -14.23 7.58 -3.94
N ILE A 166 -13.63 7.35 -5.10
CA ILE A 166 -14.17 7.65 -6.44
C ILE A 166 -14.70 6.36 -7.08
N GLU A 167 -13.88 5.31 -7.10
CA GLU A 167 -14.14 4.08 -7.84
C GLU A 167 -13.58 2.87 -7.09
N LEU A 168 -14.36 1.79 -7.04
CA LEU A 168 -13.86 0.49 -6.60
C LEU A 168 -13.06 -0.18 -7.72
N GLY A 169 -12.03 -0.92 -7.33
CA GLY A 169 -11.17 -1.65 -8.24
C GLY A 169 -11.82 -2.94 -8.72
N TYR A 170 -11.15 -3.66 -9.60
CA TYR A 170 -11.66 -4.90 -10.19
C TYR A 170 -10.57 -5.96 -10.25
N ARG A 171 -10.94 -7.22 -10.05
CA ARG A 171 -10.08 -8.35 -10.39
C ARG A 171 -10.53 -8.93 -11.72
N GLN A 172 -9.58 -9.07 -12.64
CA GLN A 172 -9.76 -9.89 -13.84
C GLN A 172 -9.23 -11.29 -13.55
N GLY A 173 -10.00 -12.31 -13.90
CA GLY A 173 -9.50 -13.68 -13.82
C GLY A 173 -8.40 -13.92 -14.87
N PRO A 174 -7.58 -14.96 -14.70
CA PRO A 174 -6.41 -15.19 -15.55
C PRO A 174 -6.76 -15.63 -16.98
N PHE A 175 -8.02 -15.94 -17.28
CA PHE A 175 -8.43 -16.46 -18.58
C PHE A 175 -9.27 -15.46 -19.38
N GLU A 176 -9.10 -15.49 -20.71
CA GLU A 176 -9.90 -14.70 -21.64
C GLU A 176 -11.37 -15.12 -21.54
N GLY A 177 -12.24 -14.20 -21.09
CA GLY A 177 -13.66 -14.47 -20.80
C GLY A 177 -14.02 -14.47 -19.32
N ASP A 178 -13.05 -14.45 -18.40
CA ASP A 178 -13.34 -14.26 -16.98
C ASP A 178 -13.98 -12.89 -16.74
N GLN A 179 -15.19 -12.89 -16.18
CA GLN A 179 -15.91 -11.65 -15.87
C GLN A 179 -15.10 -10.80 -14.88
N ARG A 180 -14.98 -9.50 -15.18
CA ARG A 180 -14.45 -8.51 -14.24
C ARG A 180 -15.30 -8.54 -12.97
N LYS A 181 -14.69 -8.94 -11.86
CA LYS A 181 -15.35 -8.90 -10.54
C LYS A 181 -14.91 -7.64 -9.83
N GLN A 182 -15.87 -6.79 -9.48
CA GLN A 182 -15.60 -5.63 -8.64
C GLN A 182 -15.02 -6.12 -7.30
N LEU A 183 -13.94 -5.49 -6.86
CA LEU A 183 -13.39 -5.71 -5.54
C LEU A 183 -14.31 -5.06 -4.54
N GLU A 184 -14.58 -5.76 -3.45
CA GLU A 184 -15.20 -5.13 -2.29
C GLU A 184 -14.24 -4.11 -1.69
N LEU A 185 -14.79 -3.05 -1.09
CA LEU A 185 -13.99 -2.03 -0.39
C LEU A 185 -13.05 -2.67 0.66
N TRP A 186 -13.55 -3.76 1.25
CA TRP A 186 -12.90 -4.59 2.25
C TRP A 186 -13.22 -6.05 2.00
N TRP A 187 -12.36 -6.97 2.42
CA TRP A 187 -12.62 -8.40 2.26
C TRP A 187 -13.66 -8.89 3.28
N PRO A 188 -14.68 -9.64 2.85
CA PRO A 188 -15.70 -10.20 3.72
C PRO A 188 -15.15 -11.49 4.33
N ASN A 189 -14.29 -11.38 5.35
CA ASN A 189 -13.99 -12.52 6.20
C ASN A 189 -14.69 -12.31 7.54
N ASP A 190 -16.00 -12.51 7.55
CA ASP A 190 -16.81 -12.75 8.76
C ASP A 190 -17.17 -14.24 8.83
N THR A 191 -16.18 -15.11 8.60
CA THR A 191 -16.26 -16.55 8.90
C THR A 191 -15.02 -16.98 9.65
#